data_AF-A0A920N2S6-F1
#
_entry.id   AF-A0A920N2S6-F1
#
_cell.length_a   1.000
_cell.length_b   1.000
_cell.length_c   1.000
_cell.angle_alpha   90.00
_cell.angle_beta   90.00
_cell.angle_gamma   90.00
#
_symmetry.space_group_name_H-M   'P 1'
#
loop_
_entity.id
_entity.type
_entity.pdbx_description
1 polymer ?
#
loop_
_entity_poly.entity_id
_entity_poly.type
_entity_poly.pdbx_seq_one_letter_code
_entity_poly.pdbx_strand_id
1 'polypeptide(L)'
;MKLADGRMILLYGNRQFPYGTQAVGSHDNGKTWALDQPIILSWHSWSGYCGHPRSVQLHDGTMVTGYYTHRIDNPGDGPVDPGRGAPPPNHNRQDTGEIVRWRVPDAWPAKS
;
A
#
# COMPACT_ATOMS: atom_id res chain seq x y z
N MET A 1 0.32 -13.93 2.53
CA MET A 1 1.49 -14.85 2.61
C MET A 1 1.77 -15.18 4.07
N LYS A 2 2.44 -16.31 4.35
CA LYS A 2 2.91 -16.67 5.68
C LYS A 2 4.34 -16.12 5.87
N LEU A 3 4.61 -15.49 7.01
CA LEU A 3 5.93 -15.00 7.41
C LEU A 3 6.74 -16.10 8.09
N ALA A 4 8.06 -15.93 8.15
CA ALA A 4 8.98 -16.86 8.82
C ALA A 4 8.65 -17.07 10.31
N ASP A 5 8.11 -16.05 10.99
CA ASP A 5 7.68 -16.13 12.40
C ASP A 5 6.28 -16.77 12.60
N GLY A 6 5.64 -17.21 11.52
CA GLY A 6 4.36 -17.90 11.57
C GLY A 6 3.13 -17.01 11.42
N ARG A 7 3.25 -15.68 11.56
CA ARG A 7 2.14 -14.74 11.29
C ARG A 7 1.78 -14.77 9.80
N MET A 8 0.54 -14.42 9.50
CA MET A 8 0.10 -14.18 8.12
C MET A 8 -0.05 -12.69 7.84
N ILE A 9 0.22 -12.30 6.60
CA ILE A 9 0.01 -10.95 6.11
C ILE A 9 -0.81 -10.95 4.82
N LEU A 10 -1.74 -10.01 4.72
CA LEU A 10 -2.51 -9.69 3.53
C LEU A 10 -2.15 -8.28 3.10
N LEU A 11 -1.71 -8.11 1.85
CA LEU A 11 -1.47 -6.80 1.25
C LEU A 11 -2.61 -6.47 0.30
N TYR A 12 -3.05 -5.21 0.28
CA TYR A 12 -4.15 -4.76 -0.57
C TYR A 12 -3.97 -3.29 -0.99
N GLY A 13 -4.65 -2.92 -2.07
CA GLY A 13 -4.82 -1.51 -2.43
C GLY A 13 -5.95 -0.91 -1.61
N ASN A 14 -5.67 0.12 -0.82
CA ASN A 14 -6.69 0.95 -0.21
C ASN A 14 -7.21 1.94 -1.26
N ARG A 15 -8.38 1.65 -1.82
CA ARG A 15 -9.05 2.50 -2.82
C ARG A 15 -10.03 3.48 -2.18
N GLN A 16 -9.84 3.80 -0.90
CA GLN A 16 -10.53 4.84 -0.16
C GLN A 16 -9.48 5.81 0.37
N PHE A 17 -9.80 7.10 0.48
CA PHE A 17 -8.82 8.08 0.96
C PHE A 17 -8.38 7.75 2.41
N PRO A 18 -7.08 7.77 2.73
CA PRO A 18 -5.94 8.04 1.84
C PRO A 18 -5.59 6.84 0.94
N TYR A 19 -5.53 7.09 -0.37
CA TYR A 19 -5.33 6.04 -1.37
C TYR A 19 -3.91 5.49 -1.36
N GLY A 20 -3.75 4.18 -1.53
CA GLY A 20 -2.44 3.57 -1.71
C GLY A 20 -2.42 2.08 -1.41
N THR A 21 -1.32 1.62 -0.83
CA THR A 21 -1.07 0.20 -0.51
C THR A 21 -0.95 0.03 0.99
N GLN A 22 -1.65 -0.97 1.52
CA GLN A 22 -1.65 -1.29 2.94
C GLN A 22 -1.45 -2.79 3.16
N ALA A 23 -1.15 -3.16 4.40
CA ALA A 23 -1.10 -4.54 4.83
C ALA A 23 -1.76 -4.74 6.20
N VAL A 24 -2.44 -5.86 6.38
CA VAL A 24 -3.03 -6.30 7.65
C VAL A 24 -2.52 -7.68 8.04
N GLY A 25 -2.43 -7.91 9.33
CA GLY A 25 -1.82 -9.12 9.92
C GLY A 25 -2.87 -10.07 10.49
N SER A 26 -2.49 -11.34 10.60
CA SER A 26 -3.28 -12.39 11.23
C SER A 26 -2.39 -13.33 12.03
N HIS A 27 -2.88 -13.73 13.21
CA HIS A 27 -2.23 -14.70 14.10
C HIS A 27 -2.83 -16.11 13.99
N ASP A 28 -3.97 -16.27 13.30
CA ASP A 28 -4.80 -17.47 13.34
C ASP A 28 -5.00 -18.13 11.96
N ASN A 29 -3.95 -18.05 11.14
CA ASN A 29 -3.94 -18.54 9.76
C ASN A 29 -5.01 -17.90 8.85
N GLY A 30 -5.28 -16.61 9.05
CA GLY A 30 -6.16 -15.82 8.19
C GLY A 30 -7.65 -15.98 8.50
N LYS A 31 -8.02 -16.51 9.67
CA LYS A 31 -9.42 -16.56 10.11
C LYS A 31 -9.89 -15.17 10.55
N THR A 32 -9.02 -14.42 11.21
CA THR A 32 -9.23 -13.02 11.59
C THR A 32 -8.07 -12.15 11.12
N TRP A 33 -8.35 -10.87 10.90
CA TRP A 33 -7.39 -9.86 10.43
C TRP A 33 -7.48 -8.62 11.32
N ALA A 34 -6.33 -8.07 11.71
CA ALA A 34 -6.26 -6.84 12.50
C ALA A 34 -6.52 -5.61 11.62
N LEU A 35 -7.79 -5.39 11.25
CA LEU A 35 -8.22 -4.33 10.34
C LEU A 35 -8.05 -2.91 10.91
N ASP A 36 -7.95 -2.79 12.23
CA ASP A 36 -7.73 -1.54 12.97
C ASP A 36 -6.25 -1.15 13.09
N GLN A 37 -5.34 -2.04 12.68
CA GLN A 37 -3.88 -1.84 12.76
C GLN A 37 -3.21 -2.02 11.39
N PRO A 38 -3.62 -1.30 10.32
CA PRO A 38 -2.98 -1.44 9.02
C PRO A 38 -1.56 -0.87 9.03
N ILE A 39 -0.65 -1.55 8.35
CA ILE A 39 0.63 -0.96 7.94
C ILE A 39 0.41 -0.24 6.61
N ILE A 40 0.65 1.07 6.58
CA ILE A 40 0.53 1.88 5.37
C ILE A 40 1.88 1.89 4.64
N LEU A 41 1.93 1.26 3.46
CA LEU A 41 3.12 1.24 2.60
C LEU A 41 3.12 2.43 1.63
N SER A 42 1.94 2.89 1.21
CA SER A 42 1.77 4.12 0.45
C SER A 42 0.42 4.77 0.74
N TRP A 43 0.38 6.11 0.66
CA TRP A 43 -0.80 6.94 0.94
C TRP A 43 -0.90 8.16 0.00
N HIS A 44 0.02 8.25 -0.95
CA HIS A 44 0.24 9.40 -1.82
C HIS A 44 -0.31 9.20 -3.23
N SER A 45 -1.22 8.24 -3.39
CA SER A 45 -1.99 8.14 -4.63
C SER A 45 -3.08 9.23 -4.61
N TRP A 46 -3.24 9.97 -5.70
CA TRP A 46 -4.31 10.97 -5.77
C TRP A 46 -5.66 10.38 -6.19
N SER A 47 -5.69 9.11 -6.61
CA SER A 47 -6.89 8.39 -7.03
C SER A 47 -6.91 6.94 -6.53
N GLY A 48 -8.06 6.26 -6.71
CA GLY A 48 -8.21 4.83 -6.44
C GLY A 48 -7.43 3.90 -7.38
N TYR A 49 -6.75 4.43 -8.40
CA TYR A 49 -5.83 3.67 -9.25
C TYR A 49 -4.48 3.46 -8.55
N CYS A 50 -4.50 2.57 -7.57
CA CYS A 50 -3.33 2.17 -6.80
C CYS A 50 -3.46 0.73 -6.27
N GLY A 51 -2.34 0.20 -5.78
CA GLY A 51 -2.28 -1.09 -5.10
C GLY A 51 -1.75 -2.22 -5.96
N HIS A 52 -2.53 -3.29 -6.08
CA HIS A 52 -2.11 -4.59 -6.64
C HIS A 52 -0.73 -5.06 -6.12
N PRO A 53 -0.51 -5.07 -4.79
CA PRO A 53 0.80 -5.36 -4.24
C PRO A 53 1.23 -6.81 -4.43
N ARG A 54 2.53 -7.01 -4.66
CA ARG A 54 3.23 -8.30 -4.63
C ARG A 54 4.39 -8.18 -3.65
N SER A 55 4.58 -9.19 -2.81
CA SER A 55 5.61 -9.13 -1.77
C SER A 55 6.38 -10.44 -1.65
N VAL A 56 7.64 -10.33 -1.25
CA VAL A 56 8.52 -11.43 -0.84
C VAL A 56 9.20 -11.09 0.47
N GLN A 57 9.39 -12.09 1.33
CA GLN A 57 10.22 -11.96 2.53
C GLN A 57 11.66 -12.39 2.19
N LEU A 58 12.63 -11.59 2.58
CA LEU A 58 14.06 -11.86 2.44
C LEU A 58 14.59 -12.65 3.66
N HIS A 59 15.78 -13.22 3.51
CA HIS A 59 16.43 -14.02 4.55
C HIS A 59 16.70 -13.25 5.86
N ASP A 60 16.85 -11.93 5.81
CA ASP A 60 17.05 -11.08 6.99
C ASP A 60 15.74 -10.67 7.69
N GLY A 61 14.62 -11.28 7.28
CA GLY A 61 13.27 -11.03 7.77
C GLY A 61 12.61 -9.77 7.20
N THR A 62 13.31 -8.95 6.42
CA THR A 62 12.70 -7.80 5.75
C THR A 62 11.84 -8.21 4.56
N MET A 63 10.94 -7.33 4.15
CA MET A 63 10.01 -7.52 3.04
C MET A 63 10.43 -6.63 1.88
N VAL A 64 10.29 -7.12 0.65
CA VAL A 64 10.29 -6.30 -0.56
C VAL A 64 8.89 -6.36 -1.16
N THR A 65 8.24 -5.20 -1.28
CA THR A 65 6.89 -5.09 -1.85
C THR A 65 6.91 -4.17 -3.06
N GLY A 66 6.42 -4.66 -4.19
CA GLY A 66 6.11 -3.85 -5.37
C GLY A 66 4.61 -3.58 -5.47
N TYR A 67 4.24 -2.38 -5.90
CA TYR A 67 2.85 -1.96 -6.16
C TYR A 67 2.82 -0.85 -7.24
N TYR A 68 1.66 -0.58 -7.82
CA TYR A 68 1.48 0.60 -8.69
C TYR A 68 0.73 1.71 -7.96
N THR A 69 0.95 2.96 -8.37
CA THR A 69 0.28 4.14 -7.81
C THR A 69 0.14 5.24 -8.85
N HIS A 70 -0.92 6.04 -8.71
CA HIS A 70 -1.07 7.34 -9.35
C HIS A 70 -0.36 8.38 -8.49
N ARG A 71 0.96 8.47 -8.64
CA ARG A 71 1.82 9.30 -7.78
C ARG A 71 1.47 10.78 -7.94
N ILE A 72 1.57 11.54 -6.86
CA ILE A 72 1.62 13.01 -6.90
C ILE A 72 3.09 13.40 -7.04
N ASP A 73 3.55 13.70 -8.25
CA ASP A 73 4.95 14.02 -8.53
C ASP A 73 5.19 15.48 -8.95
N ASN A 74 4.22 16.15 -9.59
CA ASN A 74 4.34 17.54 -10.03
C ASN A 74 3.21 18.45 -9.51
N PRO A 75 3.46 19.78 -9.44
CA PRO A 75 2.40 20.76 -9.24
C PRO A 75 1.35 20.65 -10.35
N GLY A 76 0.12 20.28 -9.97
CA GLY A 76 -1.00 20.09 -10.91
C GLY A 76 -1.47 18.64 -11.04
N ASP A 77 -0.69 17.66 -10.51
CA ASP A 77 -1.15 16.29 -10.39
C ASP A 77 -2.18 16.17 -9.26
N GLY A 78 -3.28 15.48 -9.53
CA GLY A 78 -4.41 15.36 -8.61
C GLY A 78 -5.77 15.45 -9.30
N PRO A 79 -6.86 15.47 -8.52
CA PRO A 79 -8.20 15.76 -9.02
C PRO A 79 -8.20 17.08 -9.79
N VAL A 80 -9.01 17.17 -10.85
CA VAL A 80 -9.18 18.43 -11.61
C VAL A 80 -9.60 19.53 -10.64
N ASP A 81 -8.74 20.52 -10.47
CA ASP A 81 -9.02 21.75 -9.72
C ASP A 81 -9.45 22.84 -10.74
N PRO A 82 -10.75 23.18 -10.81
CA PRO A 82 -11.25 24.21 -11.73
C PRO A 82 -10.61 25.58 -11.50
N GLY A 83 -10.09 25.85 -10.30
CA GLY A 83 -9.40 27.10 -9.95
C GLY A 83 -7.96 27.18 -10.43
N ARG A 84 -7.36 26.06 -10.86
CA ARG A 84 -5.96 26.01 -11.35
C ARG A 84 -5.83 25.87 -12.86
N GLY A 85 -6.94 25.71 -13.59
CA GLY A 85 -6.93 25.56 -15.06
C GLY A 85 -6.18 24.32 -15.56
N ALA A 86 -6.00 23.31 -14.70
CA ALA A 86 -5.26 22.10 -15.05
C ALA A 86 -6.09 21.22 -16.01
N PRO A 87 -5.52 20.77 -17.14
CA PRO A 87 -6.20 19.81 -18.01
C PRO A 87 -6.42 18.49 -17.24
N PRO A 88 -7.49 17.73 -17.57
CA PRO A 88 -7.74 16.44 -16.94
C PRO A 88 -6.50 15.54 -17.11
N PRO A 89 -6.02 14.90 -16.04
CA PRO A 89 -4.80 14.10 -16.10
C PRO A 89 -4.96 13.00 -17.14
N ASN A 90 -3.92 12.80 -17.97
CA ASN A 90 -3.85 11.66 -18.87
C ASN A 90 -3.66 10.40 -18.03
N HIS A 91 -4.77 9.75 -17.65
CA HIS A 91 -4.85 8.71 -16.62
C HIS A 91 -3.83 7.57 -16.72
N ASN A 92 -3.23 7.30 -17.89
CA ASN A 92 -2.30 6.17 -18.09
C ASN A 92 -0.82 6.58 -18.18
N ARG A 93 -0.48 7.87 -18.25
CA ARG A 93 0.93 8.32 -18.30
C ARG A 93 1.55 8.58 -16.92
N GLN A 94 0.75 8.44 -15.86
CA GLN A 94 1.14 8.75 -14.48
C GLN A 94 1.16 7.50 -13.56
N ASP A 95 0.77 6.34 -14.08
CA ASP A 95 0.90 5.05 -13.38
C ASP A 95 2.38 4.75 -13.19
N THR A 96 2.83 4.82 -11.95
CA THR A 96 4.21 4.48 -11.60
C THR A 96 4.23 3.20 -10.78
N GLY A 97 5.15 2.30 -11.11
CA GLY A 97 5.51 1.16 -10.26
C GLY A 97 6.49 1.61 -9.17
N GLU A 98 6.18 1.31 -7.92
CA GLU A 98 7.05 1.56 -6.78
C GLU A 98 7.45 0.25 -6.12
N ILE A 99 8.65 0.24 -5.54
CA ILE A 99 9.17 -0.87 -4.76
C ILE A 99 9.66 -0.31 -3.42
N VAL A 100 9.19 -0.89 -2.32
CA VAL A 100 9.61 -0.54 -0.97
C VAL A 100 10.21 -1.76 -0.28
N ARG A 101 11.34 -1.56 0.40
CA ARG A 101 11.88 -2.51 1.36
C ARG A 101 11.52 -2.04 2.77
N TRP A 102 10.94 -2.93 3.57
CA TRP A 102 10.40 -2.59 4.89
C TRP A 102 10.49 -3.79 5.85
N ARG A 103 10.24 -3.56 7.13
CA ARG A 103 10.23 -4.60 8.16
C ARG A 103 8.84 -4.68 8.79
N VAL A 104 8.33 -5.90 8.98
CA VAL A 104 7.13 -6.13 9.79
C VAL A 104 7.53 -5.96 11.25
N PRO A 105 6.92 -5.04 12.03
CA PRO A 105 7.26 -4.85 13.43
C PRO A 105 7.02 -6.13 14.25
N ASP A 106 7.92 -6.46 15.17
CA ASP A 106 7.85 -7.72 15.93
C ASP A 106 6.58 -7.80 16.79
N ALA A 107 6.13 -6.68 17.36
CA ALA A 107 4.93 -6.59 18.18
C ALA A 107 3.60 -6.44 17.40
N TRP A 108 3.62 -6.53 16.07
CA TRP A 108 2.45 -6.31 15.21
C TRP A 108 1.86 -7.62 14.63
N PRO A 109 0.55 -7.69 14.32
CA PRO A 109 -0.46 -6.87 14.94
C PRO A 109 -0.49 -7.16 16.44
N ALA A 110 -0.77 -6.15 17.25
CA ALA A 110 -0.96 -6.35 18.67
C ALA A 110 -2.18 -7.27 18.87
N LYS A 111 -2.07 -8.23 19.79
CA LYS A 111 -3.21 -9.07 20.17
C LYS A 111 -4.19 -8.19 20.94
N SER A 112 -5.43 -8.15 20.47
CA SER A 112 -6.57 -7.58 21.20
C SER A 112 -6.87 -8.36 22.47
#